data_AF-A0A833S8B5-F1
#
_entry.id   AF-A0A833S8B5-F1
#
_cell.length_a   1.000
_cell.length_b   1.000
_cell.length_c   1.000
_cell.angle_alpha   90.00
_cell.angle_beta   90.00
_cell.angle_gamma   90.00
#
_symmetry.space_group_name_H-M   'P 1'
#
loop_
_entity.id
_entity.type
_entity.pdbx_description
1 polymer ?
#
loop_
_entity_poly.entity_id
_entity_poly.type
_entity_poly.pdbx_seq_one_letter_code
_entity_poly.pdbx_strand_id
1 'polypeptide(L)'
;MVGLSLRELPEETLHPGDTSEYHSWMFVGGDPRGQCIARVLRISQNEDPEYPIRVDTGEMLSERQVMRRISDASGVLFKVCKWRKLRTYIMKDGEVNLPTMSSRFNSALRQAVADGWAAASKLQHAPVLRIRALRGPNHLQLLLTALLNAFQLRKTRKVKF
;
A
#
# COMPACT_ATOMS: atom_id res chain seq x y z
N MET A 1 17.38 32.24 23.12
CA MET A 1 16.28 31.52 22.46
C MET A 1 15.34 31.06 23.56
N VAL A 2 14.20 31.74 23.74
CA VAL A 2 13.23 31.37 24.78
C VAL A 2 12.50 30.12 24.29
N GLY A 3 12.63 29.01 25.00
CA GLY A 3 11.88 27.81 24.68
C GLY A 3 10.40 28.04 25.00
N LEU A 4 9.52 27.78 24.04
CA LEU A 4 8.08 27.82 24.27
C LEU A 4 7.71 26.85 25.40
N SER A 5 6.93 27.30 26.37
CA SER A 5 6.41 26.39 27.40
C SER A 5 5.37 25.46 26.78
N LEU A 6 5.19 24.27 27.35
CA LEU A 6 4.21 23.28 26.83
C LEU A 6 2.78 23.85 26.74
N ARG A 7 2.46 24.83 27.60
CA ARG A 7 1.16 25.52 27.67
C ARG A 7 0.97 26.57 26.57
N GLU A 8 2.06 27.01 25.94
CA GLU A 8 2.02 27.95 24.82
C GLU A 8 1.83 27.24 23.47
N LEU A 9 1.90 25.90 23.45
CA LEU A 9 1.55 25.11 22.28
C LEU A 9 0.02 24.98 22.19
N PRO A 10 -0.60 25.28 21.03
CA PRO A 10 -2.03 25.04 20.85
C PRO A 10 -2.35 23.59 21.12
N GLU A 11 -3.36 23.31 21.94
CA GLU A 11 -3.80 21.95 22.22
C GLU A 11 -4.22 21.25 20.93
N GLU A 12 -3.72 20.03 20.72
CA GLU A 12 -4.17 19.16 19.63
C GLU A 12 -4.58 17.81 20.23
N THR A 13 -5.77 17.36 19.88
CA THR A 13 -6.30 16.06 20.30
C THR A 13 -6.01 15.02 19.23
N LEU A 14 -5.44 13.88 19.60
CA LEU A 14 -5.19 12.76 18.69
C LEU A 14 -6.27 11.69 18.91
N HIS A 15 -6.92 11.28 17.83
CA HIS A 15 -7.99 10.29 17.86
C HIS A 15 -7.60 9.00 17.13
N PRO A 16 -8.13 7.84 17.56
CA PRO A 16 -8.13 6.63 16.75
C PRO A 16 -8.78 6.89 15.38
N GLY A 17 -8.16 6.38 14.32
CA GLY A 17 -8.57 6.58 12.92
C GLY A 17 -7.91 7.77 12.23
N ASP A 18 -7.33 8.73 12.97
CA ASP A 18 -6.62 9.86 12.38
C ASP A 18 -5.44 9.41 11.51
N THR A 19 -5.23 10.12 10.40
CA THR A 19 -4.04 9.92 9.57
C THR A 19 -2.97 10.90 9.99
N SER A 20 -1.79 10.38 10.31
CA SER A 20 -0.66 11.16 10.80
C SER A 20 0.61 10.82 10.06
N GLU A 21 1.48 11.81 9.98
CA GLU A 21 2.81 11.68 9.45
C GLU A 21 3.83 11.71 10.57
N TYR A 22 4.84 10.87 10.51
CA TYR A 22 5.89 10.79 11.50
C TYR A 22 7.22 10.38 10.83
N HIS A 23 8.31 10.52 11.58
CA HIS A 23 9.60 9.98 11.18
C HIS A 23 9.89 8.66 11.90
N SER A 24 10.18 7.60 11.14
CA SER A 24 10.62 6.32 11.66
C SER A 24 11.93 6.44 12.44
N TRP A 25 12.10 5.62 13.48
CA TRP A 25 13.29 5.63 14.33
C TRP A 25 14.55 5.16 13.61
N MET A 26 14.39 4.44 12.50
CA MET A 26 15.51 3.96 11.70
C MET A 26 16.32 5.10 11.05
N PHE A 27 15.74 6.30 10.95
CA PHE A 27 16.35 7.45 10.30
C PHE A 27 16.39 8.65 11.24
N VAL A 28 17.33 9.57 10.99
CA VAL A 28 17.39 10.84 11.70
C VAL A 28 16.22 11.72 11.24
N GLY A 29 15.57 12.42 12.19
CA GLY A 29 14.45 13.31 11.88
C GLY A 29 14.83 14.34 10.81
N GLY A 30 14.04 14.41 9.74
CA GLY A 30 14.29 15.25 8.57
C GLY A 30 14.87 14.50 7.35
N ASP A 31 15.29 13.25 7.48
CA ASP A 31 15.60 12.40 6.33
C ASP A 31 14.28 11.99 5.63
N PRO A 32 14.09 12.32 4.33
CA PRO A 32 12.89 11.94 3.58
C PRO A 32 12.64 10.43 3.56
N ARG A 33 13.69 9.60 3.67
CA ARG A 33 13.55 8.13 3.69
C ARG A 33 12.85 7.61 4.94
N GLY A 34 12.93 8.36 6.03
CA GLY A 34 12.27 8.03 7.29
C GLY A 34 10.85 8.57 7.40
N GLN A 35 10.37 9.32 6.42
CA GLN A 35 9.04 9.92 6.46
C GLN A 35 7.96 8.86 6.20
N CYS A 36 7.11 8.62 7.19
CA CYS A 36 6.03 7.65 7.14
C CYS A 36 4.68 8.36 7.28
N ILE A 37 3.67 7.87 6.56
CA ILE A 37 2.26 8.26 6.76
C ILE A 37 1.52 7.01 7.20
N ALA A 38 0.79 7.11 8.31
CA ALA A 38 0.06 6.00 8.88
C ALA A 38 -1.26 6.42 9.49
N ARG A 39 -2.19 5.47 9.58
CA ARG A 39 -3.42 5.63 10.34
C ARG A 39 -3.23 5.11 11.77
N VAL A 40 -3.72 5.90 12.72
CA VAL A 40 -3.79 5.48 14.12
C VAL A 40 -4.88 4.42 14.25
N LEU A 41 -4.51 3.22 14.68
CA LEU A 41 -5.46 2.12 14.90
C LEU A 41 -5.99 2.12 16.33
N ARG A 42 -5.09 2.32 17.29
CA ARG A 42 -5.40 2.22 18.71
C ARG A 42 -4.59 3.21 19.51
N ILE A 43 -5.23 3.79 20.51
CA ILE A 43 -4.60 4.61 21.53
C ILE A 43 -4.98 3.99 22.88
N SER A 44 -3.98 3.63 23.68
CA SER A 44 -4.16 3.15 25.04
C SER A 44 -2.96 3.56 25.88
N GLN A 45 -3.16 4.54 26.76
CA GLN A 45 -2.08 5.01 27.65
C GLN A 45 -1.80 4.06 28.82
N ASN A 46 -2.74 3.18 29.14
CA ASN A 46 -2.66 2.31 30.33
C ASN A 46 -1.99 0.96 30.05
N GLU A 47 -2.08 0.44 28.82
CA GLU A 47 -1.57 -0.90 28.49
C GLU A 47 -0.08 -0.91 28.20
N ASP A 48 0.40 0.10 27.48
CA ASP A 48 1.82 0.27 27.14
C ASP A 48 2.19 1.75 27.25
N PRO A 49 2.65 2.20 28.41
CA PRO A 49 2.98 3.61 28.63
C PRO A 49 4.20 4.06 27.81
N GLU A 50 5.02 3.13 27.32
CA GLU A 50 6.16 3.47 26.47
C GLU A 50 5.72 3.68 25.01
N TYR A 51 4.77 2.86 24.53
CA TYR A 51 4.23 2.89 23.18
C TYR A 51 2.70 3.00 23.18
N PRO A 52 2.15 4.18 23.53
CA PRO A 52 0.72 4.34 23.78
C PRO A 52 -0.15 4.23 22.51
N ILE A 53 0.46 4.13 21.32
CA ILE A 53 -0.22 4.17 20.04
C ILE A 53 0.21 3.02 19.13
N ARG A 54 -0.79 2.38 18.52
CA ARG A 54 -0.60 1.43 17.42
C ARG A 54 -1.04 2.06 16.10
N VAL A 55 -0.21 1.90 15.07
CA VAL A 55 -0.47 2.39 13.71
C VAL A 55 -0.55 1.25 12.70
N ASP A 56 -1.20 1.50 11.56
CA ASP A 56 -1.43 0.50 10.51
C ASP A 56 -0.15 -0.05 9.85
N THR A 57 0.91 0.76 9.82
CA THR A 57 2.27 0.36 9.44
C THR A 57 2.88 -0.70 10.35
N GLY A 58 2.40 -0.82 11.59
CA GLY A 58 2.92 -1.76 12.59
C GLY A 58 4.14 -1.25 13.36
N GLU A 59 4.64 -0.04 13.06
CA GLU A 59 5.70 0.58 13.86
C GLU A 59 5.21 0.94 15.27
N MET A 60 6.07 0.76 16.27
CA MET A 60 5.78 1.13 17.65
C MET A 60 6.17 2.60 17.85
N LEU A 61 5.20 3.44 18.21
CA LEU A 61 5.45 4.87 18.36
C LEU A 61 5.56 5.27 19.83
N SER A 62 6.72 5.80 20.24
CA SER A 62 6.88 6.32 21.61
C SER A 62 6.42 7.75 21.74
N GLU A 63 6.14 8.15 22.98
CA GLU A 63 5.85 9.52 23.37
C GLU A 63 6.85 10.59 22.89
N ARG A 64 8.10 10.19 22.64
CA ARG A 64 9.18 11.10 22.23
C ARG A 64 9.21 11.34 20.73
N GLN A 65 8.55 10.50 19.94
CA GLN A 65 8.52 10.66 18.49
C GLN A 65 7.83 11.96 18.08
N VAL A 66 8.32 12.51 16.98
CA VAL A 66 7.74 13.68 16.34
C VAL A 66 6.75 13.24 15.27
N MET A 67 5.58 13.85 15.30
CA MET A 67 4.53 13.60 14.33
C MET A 67 3.78 14.90 14.01
N ARG A 68 3.04 14.87 12.90
CA ARG A 68 2.01 15.85 12.58
C ARG A 68 0.76 15.10 12.15
N ARG A 69 -0.41 15.62 12.49
CA ARG A 69 -1.68 15.11 11.95
C ARG A 69 -1.85 15.61 10.51
N ILE A 70 -2.50 14.82 9.67
CA ILE A 70 -2.81 15.17 8.27
C ILE A 70 -4.32 15.29 8.11
N SER A 71 -5.05 14.25 8.49
CA SER A 71 -6.50 14.19 8.36
C SER A 71 -7.15 13.53 9.56
N ASP A 72 -8.41 13.84 9.80
CA ASP A 72 -9.20 13.13 10.78
C ASP A 72 -9.57 11.71 10.30
N ALA A 73 -10.26 10.96 11.17
CA ALA A 73 -10.79 9.63 10.87
C ALA A 73 -11.74 9.59 9.65
N SER A 74 -12.42 10.70 9.34
CA SER A 74 -13.31 10.84 8.17
C SER A 74 -12.57 11.19 6.87
N GLY A 75 -11.27 11.51 6.96
CA GLY A 75 -10.43 11.89 5.82
C GLY A 75 -10.43 13.39 5.53
N VAL A 76 -11.02 14.22 6.40
CA VAL A 76 -10.98 15.68 6.25
C VAL A 76 -9.60 16.18 6.68
N LEU A 77 -8.95 16.93 5.80
CA LEU A 77 -7.62 17.49 6.04
C LEU A 77 -7.66 18.58 7.11
N PHE A 78 -6.69 18.56 8.00
CA PHE A 78 -6.49 19.65 8.96
C PHE A 78 -5.85 20.87 8.27
N LYS A 79 -6.35 22.06 8.57
CA LYS A 79 -5.88 23.31 7.95
C LYS A 79 -4.46 23.72 8.39
N VAL A 80 -4.12 23.46 9.66
CA VAL A 80 -2.82 23.81 10.25
C VAL A 80 -2.40 22.68 11.18
N CYS A 81 -1.36 21.95 10.80
CA CYS A 81 -0.74 20.94 11.67
C CYS A 81 0.75 21.19 11.76
N LYS A 82 1.23 21.38 12.99
CA LYS A 82 2.64 21.57 13.28
C LYS A 82 3.25 20.26 13.75
N TRP A 83 4.49 20.01 13.34
CA TRP A 83 5.30 18.93 13.88
C TRP A 83 5.52 19.13 15.38
N ARG A 84 5.21 18.11 16.17
CA ARG A 84 5.37 18.14 17.63
C ARG A 84 5.57 16.73 18.18
N LYS A 85 6.02 16.64 19.43
CA LYS A 85 6.22 15.34 20.09
C LYS A 85 4.88 14.70 20.46
N LEU A 86 4.80 13.38 20.40
CA LEU A 86 3.56 12.64 20.68
C LEU A 86 2.99 12.96 22.09
N ARG A 87 3.84 13.06 23.11
CA ARG A 87 3.45 13.45 24.49
C ARG A 87 2.76 14.81 24.64
N THR A 88 2.76 15.64 23.60
CA THR A 88 2.12 16.98 23.63
C THR A 88 0.68 16.94 23.14
N TYR A 89 0.22 15.79 22.61
CA TYR A 89 -1.16 15.60 22.21
C TYR A 89 -2.04 15.20 23.39
N ILE A 90 -3.28 15.68 23.36
CA ILE A 90 -4.34 15.09 24.19
C ILE A 90 -4.76 13.79 23.49
N MET A 91 -4.30 12.67 24.01
CA MET A 91 -4.59 11.34 23.47
C MET A 91 -5.99 10.89 23.92
N LYS A 92 -6.85 10.53 22.97
CA LYS A 92 -8.17 9.94 23.26
C LYS A 92 -8.07 8.43 23.13
N ASP A 93 -8.21 7.73 24.25
CA ASP A 93 -8.24 6.27 24.26
C ASP A 93 -9.34 5.73 23.35
N GLY A 94 -9.04 4.64 22.66
CA GLY A 94 -9.97 3.95 21.78
C GLY A 94 -9.27 3.14 20.70
N GLU A 95 -10.08 2.42 19.93
CA GLU A 95 -9.61 1.51 18.89
C GLU A 95 -10.55 1.56 17.68
N VAL A 96 -9.97 1.52 16.49
CA VAL A 96 -10.71 1.42 15.22
C VAL A 96 -10.22 0.18 14.48
N ASN A 97 -11.17 -0.63 14.05
CA ASN A 97 -10.90 -1.79 13.22
C ASN A 97 -10.61 -1.35 11.77
N LEU A 98 -9.35 -1.12 11.45
CA LEU A 98 -8.86 -0.81 10.12
C LEU A 98 -7.79 -1.83 9.71
N PRO A 99 -7.68 -2.15 8.41
CA PRO A 99 -6.70 -3.11 7.95
C PRO A 99 -5.28 -2.54 8.08
N THR A 100 -4.40 -3.29 8.72
CA THR A 100 -2.96 -2.99 8.75
C THR A 100 -2.37 -3.06 7.34
N MET A 101 -1.22 -2.44 7.14
CA MET A 101 -0.45 -2.55 5.90
C MET A 101 -0.12 -4.01 5.58
N SER A 102 0.24 -4.82 6.58
CA SER A 102 0.47 -6.25 6.42
C SER A 102 -0.79 -7.01 6.02
N SER A 103 -1.95 -6.67 6.57
CA SER A 103 -3.24 -7.26 6.21
C SER A 103 -3.61 -6.92 4.76
N ARG A 104 -3.45 -5.65 4.35
CA ARG A 104 -3.67 -5.19 2.97
C ARG A 104 -2.73 -5.89 1.98
N PHE A 105 -1.47 -6.06 2.34
CA PHE A 105 -0.51 -6.77 1.51
C PHE A 105 -0.89 -8.24 1.36
N ASN A 106 -1.20 -8.92 2.46
CA ASN A 106 -1.59 -10.33 2.45
C ASN A 106 -2.88 -10.58 1.66
N SER A 107 -3.87 -9.69 1.76
CA SER A 107 -5.10 -9.80 0.99
C SER A 107 -4.85 -9.61 -0.51
N ALA A 108 -4.06 -8.59 -0.88
CA ALA A 108 -3.69 -8.34 -2.28
C ALA A 108 -2.88 -9.50 -2.88
N LEU A 109 -1.94 -10.07 -2.13
CA LEU A 109 -1.15 -11.21 -2.57
C LEU A 109 -2.03 -12.44 -2.83
N ARG A 110 -2.95 -12.75 -1.90
CA ARG A 110 -3.89 -13.87 -2.06
C ARG A 110 -4.77 -13.69 -3.30
N GLN A 111 -5.24 -12.48 -3.56
CA GLN A 111 -6.04 -12.17 -4.74
C GLN A 111 -5.22 -12.36 -6.03
N ALA A 112 -4.01 -11.80 -6.09
CA ALA A 112 -3.14 -11.95 -7.26
C ALA A 112 -2.80 -13.42 -7.59
N VAL A 113 -2.58 -14.24 -6.55
CA VAL A 113 -2.36 -15.69 -6.72
C VAL A 113 -3.62 -16.37 -7.27
N ALA A 114 -4.80 -16.07 -6.72
CA ALA A 114 -6.06 -16.64 -7.19
C ALA A 114 -6.35 -16.26 -8.65
N ASP A 115 -6.12 -15.01 -9.04
CA ASP A 115 -6.28 -14.52 -10.40
C ASP A 115 -5.32 -15.21 -11.37
N GLY A 116 -4.06 -15.41 -10.96
CA GLY A 116 -3.07 -16.16 -11.72
C GLY A 116 -3.49 -17.62 -11.97
N TRP A 117 -3.99 -18.30 -10.94
CA TRP A 117 -4.51 -19.67 -11.08
C TRP A 117 -5.75 -19.74 -11.98
N ALA A 118 -6.68 -18.80 -11.85
CA ALA A 118 -7.87 -18.72 -12.70
C ALA A 118 -7.50 -18.46 -14.17
N ALA A 119 -6.48 -17.64 -14.43
CA ALA A 119 -5.96 -17.41 -15.78
C ALA A 119 -5.30 -18.67 -16.37
N ALA A 120 -4.48 -19.37 -15.58
CA ALA A 120 -3.82 -20.60 -16.00
C ALA A 120 -4.81 -21.73 -16.31
N SER A 121 -5.84 -21.90 -15.48
CA SER A 121 -6.86 -22.93 -15.71
C SER A 121 -7.65 -22.66 -16.99
N LYS A 122 -7.99 -21.40 -17.29
CA LYS A 122 -8.65 -21.02 -18.55
C LYS A 122 -7.81 -21.36 -19.78
N LEU A 123 -6.48 -21.26 -19.70
CA LEU A 123 -5.59 -21.66 -20.79
C LEU A 123 -5.50 -23.17 -20.96
N GLN A 124 -5.53 -23.95 -19.87
CA GLN A 124 -5.55 -25.41 -19.93
C GLN A 124 -6.85 -25.96 -20.51
N HIS A 125 -7.97 -25.29 -20.23
CA HIS A 125 -9.30 -25.65 -20.74
C HIS A 125 -9.66 -24.92 -22.04
N ALA A 126 -8.78 -24.03 -22.53
CA ALA A 126 -8.93 -23.49 -23.87
C ALA A 126 -8.82 -24.67 -24.84
N PRO A 127 -9.72 -24.78 -25.83
CA PRO A 127 -9.60 -25.84 -26.81
C PRO A 127 -8.22 -25.68 -27.45
N VAL A 128 -7.35 -26.66 -27.24
CA VAL A 128 -6.22 -26.91 -28.13
C VAL A 128 -6.83 -26.81 -29.51
N LEU A 129 -6.44 -25.80 -30.29
CA LEU A 129 -6.78 -25.73 -31.71
C LEU A 129 -6.20 -27.02 -32.29
N ARG A 130 -7.06 -28.04 -32.31
CA ARG A 130 -6.79 -29.36 -32.81
C ARG A 130 -6.62 -29.10 -34.29
N ILE A 131 -5.38 -28.99 -34.74
CA ILE A 131 -5.03 -29.02 -36.17
C ILE A 131 -5.36 -30.44 -36.64
N ARG A 132 -6.65 -30.76 -36.68
CA ARG A 132 -7.26 -31.98 -37.22
C ARG A 132 -7.84 -31.59 -38.57
N ALA A 133 -7.00 -31.07 -39.46
CA ALA A 133 -7.40 -30.76 -40.82
C ALA A 133 -6.22 -30.78 -41.78
N LEU A 134 -5.25 -31.69 -41.62
CA LEU A 134 -4.16 -31.83 -42.59
C LEU A 134 -3.78 -33.30 -42.77
N ARG A 135 -4.75 -34.13 -43.16
CA ARG A 135 -4.49 -35.49 -43.67
C ARG A 135 -4.75 -35.48 -45.18
N GLY A 136 -3.81 -34.94 -45.93
CA GLY A 136 -3.83 -34.89 -47.39
C GLY A 136 -2.44 -34.54 -47.93
N PRO A 137 -2.06 -35.00 -49.13
CA PRO A 137 -0.68 -34.94 -49.64
C PRO A 137 -0.13 -33.52 -49.90
N ASN A 138 -0.93 -32.47 -49.77
CA ASN A 138 -0.52 -31.07 -50.00
C ASN A 138 -0.17 -30.30 -48.70
N HIS A 139 0.05 -31.02 -47.59
CA HIS A 139 0.18 -30.46 -46.24
C HIS A 139 1.42 -29.59 -46.00
N LEU A 140 2.56 -29.88 -46.65
CA LEU A 140 3.78 -29.09 -46.48
C LEU A 140 3.64 -27.69 -47.09
N GLN A 141 2.97 -27.54 -48.24
CA GLN A 141 2.79 -26.25 -48.90
C GLN A 141 1.83 -25.33 -48.13
N LEU A 142 0.75 -25.88 -47.57
CA LEU A 142 -0.21 -25.13 -46.75
C LEU A 142 0.38 -24.73 -45.39
N LEU A 143 1.20 -25.58 -44.78
CA LEU A 143 1.93 -25.23 -43.55
C LEU A 143 3.00 -24.17 -43.81
N LEU A 144 3.74 -24.27 -44.93
CA LEU A 144 4.73 -23.26 -45.29
C LEU A 144 4.08 -21.90 -45.53
N THR A 145 2.96 -21.85 -46.25
CA THR A 145 2.23 -20.59 -46.54
C THR A 145 1.58 -20.01 -45.30
N ALA A 146 0.99 -20.82 -44.42
CA ALA A 146 0.45 -20.35 -43.15
C ALA A 146 1.55 -19.81 -42.21
N LEU A 147 2.70 -20.48 -42.14
CA LEU A 147 3.85 -20.02 -41.35
C LEU A 147 4.46 -18.74 -41.92
N LEU A 148 4.58 -18.62 -43.25
CA LEU A 148 5.01 -17.40 -43.92
C LEU A 148 4.06 -16.24 -43.65
N ASN A 149 2.75 -16.45 -43.75
CA ASN A 149 1.76 -15.41 -43.48
C ASN A 149 1.76 -14.98 -42.01
N ALA A 150 1.87 -15.93 -41.07
CA ALA A 150 1.99 -15.63 -39.64
C ALA A 150 3.28 -14.88 -39.31
N PHE A 151 4.40 -15.21 -39.98
CA PHE A 151 5.66 -14.49 -39.82
C PHE A 151 5.60 -13.06 -40.37
N GLN A 152 4.98 -12.86 -41.53
CA GLN A 152 4.77 -11.53 -42.11
C GLN A 152 3.87 -10.64 -41.24
N LEU A 153 2.77 -11.19 -40.70
CA LEU A 153 1.87 -10.48 -39.77
C LEU A 153 2.57 -10.13 -38.44
N ARG A 154 3.56 -10.92 -38.02
CA ARG A 154 4.33 -10.66 -36.79
C ARG A 154 5.41 -9.59 -37.00
N LYS A 155 5.94 -9.46 -38.23
CA LYS A 155 6.89 -8.40 -38.60
C LYS A 155 6.22 -7.03 -38.72
N THR A 156 4.97 -6.97 -39.21
CA THR A 156 4.24 -5.71 -39.41
C THR A 156 3.64 -5.13 -38.13
N ARG A 157 3.43 -5.92 -37.07
CA ARG A 157 2.96 -5.43 -35.75
C ARG A 157 4.04 -4.81 -34.86
N LYS A 158 5.30 -4.80 -35.29
CA LYS A 158 6.42 -4.16 -34.58
C LYS A 158 6.77 -2.76 -35.13
N VAL A 159 5.84 -1.99 -35.68
CA VAL A 159 6.02 -0.53 -35.79
C VAL A 159 4.66 0.16 -35.68
N LYS A 160 4.41 0.76 -34.53
CA LYS A 160 3.73 2.06 -34.38
C LYS A 160 4.01 2.54 -32.96
N PHE A 161 4.84 3.58 -32.90
CA PHE A 161 4.90 4.55 -31.81
C PHE A 161 3.55 5.25 -31.67
#